data_AF-A0A831LZL2-F1
#
_entry.id   AF-A0A831LZL2-F1
#
_cell.length_a   1.000
_cell.length_b   1.000
_cell.length_c   1.000
_cell.angle_alpha   90.00
_cell.angle_beta   90.00
_cell.angle_gamma   90.00
#
_symmetry.space_group_name_H-M   'P 1'
#
loop_
_entity.id
_entity.type
_entity.pdbx_description
1 polymer ?
#
loop_
_entity_poly.entity_id
_entity_poly.type
_entity_poly.pdbx_seq_one_letter_code
_entity_poly.pdbx_strand_id
1 'polypeptide(L)' 'MRLRILLTLLLAVGAAGALAAQDAPAKPSDVAGVWEMTIQTPQGDMPSDATFAQEGDKIRFTMPGFQGMEMMGEG' A
#
# COMPACT_ATOMS: atom_id res chain seq x y z
N MET A 1 -35.23 -5.67 -34.49
CA MET A 1 -35.31 -6.48 -33.25
C MET A 1 -34.00 -7.23 -32.94
N ARG A 2 -33.35 -7.86 -33.92
CA ARG A 2 -32.11 -8.65 -33.73
C ARG A 2 -30.89 -7.83 -33.28
N LEU A 3 -30.74 -6.60 -33.77
CA LEU A 3 -29.64 -5.70 -33.37
C LEU A 3 -29.70 -5.26 -31.90
N ARG A 4 -30.92 -5.09 -31.35
CA ARG A 4 -31.11 -4.72 -29.93
C ARG A 4 -30.71 -5.86 -28.98
N ILE A 5 -31.00 -7.10 -29.37
CA ILE A 5 -30.64 -8.33 -28.62
C ILE A 5 -29.12 -8.55 -28.60
N LEU A 6 -28.46 -8.31 -29.74
CA LEU A 6 -27.00 -8.35 -29.84
C LEU A 6 -26.34 -7.28 -28.96
N LEU A 7 -26.91 -6.07 -28.90
CA LEU A 7 -26.39 -4.98 -28.08
C LEU A 7 -26.53 -5.25 -26.58
N THR A 8 -27.66 -5.83 -26.12
CA THR A 8 -27.83 -6.20 -24.72
C THR A 8 -26.95 -7.37 -24.31
N LEU A 9 -26.71 -8.34 -25.19
CA LEU A 9 -25.76 -9.43 -24.91
C LEU A 9 -24.32 -8.91 -24.78
N LEU A 10 -23.92 -7.96 -25.62
CA LEU A 10 -22.60 -7.31 -25.55
C LEU A 10 -22.42 -6.53 -24.24
N LEU A 11 -23.47 -5.82 -23.80
CA LEU A 11 -23.45 -5.07 -22.54
C LEU A 11 -23.39 -5.99 -21.31
N ALA A 12 -24.12 -7.11 -21.34
CA ALA A 12 -24.14 -8.10 -20.26
C ALA A 12 -22.79 -8.82 -20.11
N VAL A 13 -22.10 -9.11 -21.22
CA VAL A 13 -20.75 -9.69 -21.20
C VAL A 13 -19.72 -8.68 -20.68
N GLY A 14 -19.84 -7.40 -21.05
CA GLY A 14 -19.00 -6.33 -20.49
C GLY A 14 -19.18 -6.15 -18.98
N ALA A 15 -20.42 -6.23 -18.49
CA ALA A 15 -20.72 -6.09 -17.06
C ALA A 15 -20.20 -7.27 -16.22
N ALA A 16 -20.23 -8.50 -16.75
CA ALA A 16 -19.69 -9.67 -16.07
C ALA A 16 -18.16 -9.62 -15.93
N GLY A 17 -17.45 -9.10 -16.95
CA GLY A 17 -16.00 -8.92 -16.91
C GLY A 17 -15.55 -7.85 -15.91
N ALA A 18 -16.35 -6.79 -15.71
CA ALA A 18 -16.06 -5.72 -14.76
C ALA A 18 -16.20 -6.15 -13.28
N LEU A 19 -17.08 -7.12 -13.00
CA LEU A 19 -17.26 -7.67 -11.64
C LEU A 19 -16.11 -8.62 -11.26
N ALA A 20 -15.61 -9.41 -12.22
CA ALA A 20 -14.51 -10.36 -12.00
C ALA A 20 -13.14 -9.69 -11.75
N ALA A 21 -12.99 -8.41 -12.13
CA ALA A 21 -11.76 -7.65 -11.90
C ALA A 21 -11.65 -7.07 -10.47
N GLN A 22 -12.70 -7.17 -9.65
CA GLN A 22 -12.75 -6.55 -8.32
C GLN A 22 -12.01 -7.38 -7.26
N ASP A 23 -11.91 -8.70 -7.46
CA ASP A 23 -11.26 -9.63 -6.52
C ASP A 23 -9.81 -9.95 -6.89
N ALA A 24 -9.15 -9.08 -7.67
CA ALA A 24 -7.72 -9.24 -7.89
C ALA A 24 -7.00 -9.13 -6.55
N PRO A 25 -6.24 -10.15 -6.09
CA PRO A 25 -5.48 -10.05 -4.86
C PRO A 25 -4.52 -8.87 -5.00
N ALA A 26 -4.69 -7.87 -4.14
CA ALA A 26 -3.76 -6.77 -4.04
C ALA A 26 -2.40 -7.38 -3.74
N LYS A 27 -1.41 -7.16 -4.62
CA LYS A 27 -0.03 -7.52 -4.29
C LYS A 27 0.32 -6.75 -3.00
N PRO A 28 0.95 -7.41 -2.01
CA PRO A 28 1.44 -6.69 -0.84
C PRO A 28 2.32 -5.53 -1.34
N SER A 29 1.96 -4.33 -0.92
CA SER A 29 2.73 -3.14 -1.24
C SER A 29 4.14 -3.32 -0.69
N ASP A 30 5.15 -3.19 -1.55
CA ASP A 30 6.54 -3.19 -1.11
C ASP A 30 6.81 -1.87 -0.38
N VAL A 31 7.06 -1.95 0.92
CA VAL A 31 7.38 -0.82 1.78
C VAL A 31 8.86 -0.76 2.15
N ALA A 32 9.69 -1.66 1.60
CA ALA A 32 11.12 -1.69 1.88
C ALA A 32 11.82 -0.43 1.34
N GLY A 33 12.69 0.17 2.16
CA GLY A 33 13.45 1.36 1.78
C GLY A 33 13.71 2.32 2.92
N VAL A 34 14.35 3.44 2.58
CA VAL A 34 14.55 4.57 3.50
C VAL A 34 13.44 5.57 3.27
N TRP A 35 12.73 5.92 4.33
CA TRP A 35 11.62 6.84 4.33
C TRP A 35 11.95 8.07 5.16
N GLU A 36 11.73 9.25 4.60
CA GLU A 36 11.76 10.49 5.36
C GLU A 36 10.45 10.64 6.14
N MET A 37 10.54 10.65 7.46
CA MET A 37 9.40 10.80 8.38
C MET A 37 9.49 12.11 9.13
N THR A 38 8.41 12.89 9.12
CA THR A 38 8.32 14.11 9.94
C THR A 38 7.69 13.79 11.29
N ILE A 39 8.47 13.92 12.35
CA ILE A 39 8.00 13.76 13.73
C ILE A 39 7.59 15.13 14.26
N GLN A 40 6.29 15.30 14.53
CA GLN A 40 5.79 16.52 15.15
C GLN A 40 6.11 16.50 16.64
N THR A 41 6.88 17.47 17.11
CA THR A 41 7.21 17.63 18.53
C THR A 41 6.70 18.98 19.04
N PRO A 42 6.55 19.17 20.37
CA PRO A 42 6.21 20.48 20.92
C PRO A 42 7.22 21.60 20.55
N GLN A 43 8.44 21.24 20.16
CA GLN A 43 9.48 22.19 19.74
C GLN A 43 9.48 22.46 18.22
N GLY A 44 8.60 21.79 17.46
CA GLY A 44 8.50 21.90 16.02
C GLY A 44 8.59 20.55 15.30
N ASP A 45 8.48 20.61 13.98
CA ASP A 45 8.60 19.46 13.10
C ASP A 45 10.06 19.04 12.97
N MET A 46 10.34 17.77 13.23
CA MET A 46 11.67 17.19 13.12
C MET A 46 11.65 16.08 12.05
N PRO A 47 12.25 16.31 10.86
CA PRO A 47 12.44 15.24 9.90
C PRO A 47 13.43 14.20 10.43
N SER A 48 13.14 12.93 10.20
CA SER A 48 13.95 11.79 10.62
C SER A 48 13.84 10.67 9.60
N ASP A 49 14.97 10.02 9.29
CA ASP A 49 14.99 8.91 8.36
C ASP A 49 14.65 7.59 9.08
N ALA A 50 13.74 6.81 8.50
CA ALA A 50 13.38 5.48 8.95
C ALA A 50 13.67 4.43 7.87
N THR A 51 14.34 3.35 8.25
CA THR A 51 14.60 2.23 7.36
C THR A 51 13.56 1.14 7.59
N PHE A 52 12.90 0.71 6.52
CA PHE A 52 11.96 -0.40 6.51
C PHE A 52 12.55 -1.55 5.70
N ALA A 53 12.56 -2.74 6.29
CA ALA A 53 12.96 -3.99 5.65
C ALA A 53 11.78 -4.95 5.65
N GLN A 54 11.36 -5.38 4.46
CA GLN A 54 10.24 -6.30 4.30
C GLN A 54 10.74 -7.68 3.85
N GLU A 55 10.34 -8.72 4.57
CA GLU A 55 10.57 -10.12 4.22
C GLU A 55 9.22 -10.82 4.06
N GLY A 56 8.68 -10.80 2.84
CA GLY A 56 7.34 -11.32 2.57
C GLY A 56 6.27 -10.51 3.31
N ASP A 57 5.63 -11.15 4.30
CA ASP A 57 4.58 -10.53 5.12
C ASP A 57 5.12 -9.87 6.40
N LYS A 58 6.41 -10.04 6.73
CA LYS A 58 7.03 -9.45 7.92
C LYS A 58 7.68 -8.12 7.57
N ILE A 59 7.39 -7.07 8.34
CA ILE A 59 8.01 -5.76 8.21
C ILE A 59 8.86 -5.51 9.45
N ARG A 60 10.11 -5.08 9.25
CA ARG A 60 10.99 -4.58 10.30
C ARG A 60 11.26 -3.12 10.05
N PHE A 61 11.11 -2.27 11.05
CA PHE A 61 11.49 -0.87 10.96
C PHE A 61 12.64 -0.56 11.91
N THR A 62 13.48 0.39 11.51
CA THR A 62 14.59 0.92 12.31
C THR A 62 14.63 2.42 12.14
N MET A 63 14.57 3.17 13.24
CA MET A 63 14.70 4.63 13.23
C MET A 63 15.62 5.11 14.37
N PRO A 64 16.36 6.21 14.18
CA PRO A 64 17.11 6.84 15.26
C PRO A 64 16.12 7.45 16.28
N GLY A 65 16.20 7.02 17.53
CA GLY A 65 15.39 7.53 18.63
C GLY A 65 15.94 8.84 19.21
N PHE A 66 15.12 9.49 20.03
CA PHE A 66 15.36 10.82 20.61
C PHE A 66 16.64 10.98 21.47
N GLN A 67 17.34 9.91 21.80
CA GLN A 67 18.55 9.94 22.64
C GLN A 67 19.70 9.10 22.07
N GLY A 68 19.72 8.86 20.75
CA GLY A 68 20.74 8.00 20.13
C GLY A 68 20.53 6.50 20.39
N MET A 69 19.40 6.13 20.98
CA MET A 69 18.92 4.75 21.02
C MET A 69 18.24 4.43 19.70
N GLU A 70 18.67 3.38 19.01
CA GLU A 70 17.96 2.87 17.83
C GLU A 70 16.62 2.26 18.28
N MET A 71 15.52 2.73 17.70
CA MET A 71 14.22 2.10 17.89
C MET A 71 13.99 1.09 16.78
N MET A 72 13.85 -0.17 17.18
CA MET A 72 13.51 -1.28 16.30
C MET A 72 12.10 -1.77 16.62
N GLY A 73 11.32 -2.12 15.60
CA GLY A 73 10.06 -2.82 15.80
C GLY A 73 9.69 -3.72 14.63
N GLU A 74 8.84 -4.70 14.93
CA GLU A 74 8.34 -5.69 13.97
C GLU A 74 6.83 -5.49 13.77
N GLY A 75 6.38 -5.63 12.53
CA GLY A 75 4.99 -5.52 12.11
C GLY A 75 4.61 -6.59 11.09
#